data_AF-A0A4P6P754-F1
#
_entry.id   AF-A0A4P6P754-F1
#
_cell.length_a   1.000
_cell.length_b   1.000
_cell.length_c   1.000
_cell.angle_alpha   90.00
_cell.angle_beta   90.00
_cell.angle_gamma   90.00
#
_symmetry.space_group_name_H-M   'P 1'
#
loop_
_entity.id
_entity.type
_entity.pdbx_description
1 polymer ?
#
loop_
_entity_poly.entity_id
_entity_poly.type
_entity_poly.pdbx_seq_one_letter_code
_entity_poly.pdbx_strand_id
1 'polypeptide(L)'
;MRHFALNKVLPCVLVSLLSACGGSGGGDDSSSDANLPDLTPSEYAGTFKDANQTGIFYNNTNAPQNFGWNGEHCANNANSRYYETDNALIYGQESLPESDFTQAAQWVETGLKAATSAFTISNSEYFDSRQRYSPLVVNAFLSMASGSIEKQRVFNPHIYVYAEMVSAGTLTEQDKSYVEGQLRALVYINNSGVNSYHSELLALLPQNYASLSQDEQLLSIVDGINQIASDESELAVTSEYLVNMTLPNDFDLWADRSYFQPMESRDSRPLENYLYAEFVKLSRAEQEAALAHFNAKLPYVSSIDEAIYQDKIYVCLTNNNSNIGWGEGTNLGISFSAPSVFSRQNPQQVVVHELIHTIQMAYTSSPYTFSHLPRWLLEGQAVYLSGQTVASKSQHANYEPLSVNSFSDEYGDASEAYQHYGLAYSYIHENSGLANIKGLFSAMHGKYSGESFSTNYSWVFAQSFANYMQDHHQQALDYTRYASDYHTLIGTW
;
A
#
# COMPACT_ATOMS: atom_id res chain seq x y z
N MET A 1 48.49 -5.07 -1.84
CA MET A 1 47.81 -4.08 -2.70
C MET A 1 46.79 -4.82 -3.57
N ARG A 2 45.57 -4.28 -3.62
CA ARG A 2 44.38 -4.66 -4.39
C ARG A 2 43.34 -5.51 -3.66
N HIS A 3 42.12 -5.02 -3.81
CA HIS A 3 41.00 -5.02 -2.88
C HIS A 3 40.09 -6.24 -3.07
N PHE A 4 39.53 -6.73 -1.97
CA PHE A 4 38.29 -7.50 -1.97
C PHE A 4 37.11 -6.52 -2.10
N ALA A 5 36.34 -6.64 -3.17
CA ALA A 5 35.05 -5.96 -3.31
C ALA A 5 33.96 -6.88 -2.74
N LEU A 6 33.31 -6.46 -1.66
CA LEU A 6 32.05 -7.03 -1.21
C LEU A 6 30.95 -6.54 -2.17
N ASN A 7 30.37 -7.46 -2.95
CA ASN A 7 29.10 -7.22 -3.62
C ASN A 7 27.97 -7.36 -2.58
N LYS A 8 27.53 -6.24 -2.03
CA LYS A 8 26.22 -6.16 -1.39
C LYS A 8 25.18 -5.92 -2.48
N VAL A 9 24.39 -6.95 -2.78
CA VAL A 9 23.15 -6.80 -3.55
C VAL A 9 22.16 -6.10 -2.61
N LEU A 10 21.96 -4.81 -2.84
CA LEU A 10 20.96 -3.99 -2.18
C LEU A 10 19.62 -4.26 -2.89
N PRO A 11 18.54 -4.67 -2.21
CA PRO A 11 17.23 -4.72 -2.85
C PRO A 11 16.78 -3.28 -3.12
N CYS A 12 16.76 -2.88 -4.39
CA CYS A 12 16.15 -1.64 -4.85
C CYS A 12 14.63 -1.69 -4.60
N VAL A 13 14.21 -1.25 -3.42
CA VAL A 13 12.84 -0.78 -3.21
C VAL A 13 12.80 0.62 -3.82
N LEU A 14 12.34 0.72 -5.08
CA LEU A 14 11.93 1.99 -5.67
C LEU A 14 10.71 2.49 -4.88
N VAL A 15 10.94 3.34 -3.88
CA VAL A 15 9.90 4.14 -3.24
C VAL A 15 9.60 5.29 -4.19
N SER A 16 8.43 5.24 -4.82
CA SER A 16 7.96 6.26 -5.76
C SER A 16 7.94 7.64 -5.08
N LEU A 17 8.71 8.56 -5.63
CA LEU A 17 8.93 9.91 -5.14
C LEU A 17 7.65 10.76 -5.29
N LEU A 18 7.06 11.19 -4.17
CA LEU A 18 6.04 12.25 -4.10
C LEU A 18 6.64 13.62 -3.74
N SER A 19 7.96 13.73 -3.64
CA SER A 19 8.65 14.91 -3.13
C SER A 19 8.81 16.05 -4.14
N ALA A 20 7.86 16.29 -5.04
CA ALA A 20 7.96 17.37 -6.02
C ALA A 20 6.69 18.20 -6.20
N CYS A 21 5.90 18.40 -5.15
CA CYS A 21 4.98 19.54 -5.14
C CYS A 21 5.83 20.82 -5.00
N GLY A 22 6.28 21.42 -6.08
CA GLY A 22 7.15 22.60 -6.11
C GLY A 22 6.71 23.63 -7.15
N GLY A 23 5.45 24.05 -7.11
CA GLY A 23 4.92 25.08 -8.03
C GLY A 23 5.62 26.43 -7.81
N SER A 24 6.33 26.89 -8.83
CA SER A 24 6.88 28.25 -8.90
C SER A 24 5.85 29.16 -9.55
N GLY A 25 5.16 29.98 -8.74
CA GLY A 25 4.18 30.94 -9.22
C GLY A 25 4.82 32.05 -10.06
N GLY A 26 4.41 32.15 -11.32
CA GLY A 26 4.71 33.29 -12.20
C GLY A 26 3.50 33.58 -13.09
N GLY A 27 2.68 34.54 -12.70
CA GLY A 27 1.55 35.02 -13.49
C GLY A 27 0.51 35.72 -12.62
N ASP A 28 0.55 37.05 -12.60
CA ASP A 28 -0.51 37.91 -12.05
C ASP A 28 -1.78 37.74 -12.90
N ASP A 29 -2.66 36.81 -12.50
CA ASP A 29 -4.06 36.83 -12.88
C ASP A 29 -4.87 36.36 -11.69
N SER A 30 -5.92 37.11 -11.36
CA SER A 30 -6.79 36.92 -10.21
C SER A 30 -7.44 35.52 -10.20
N SER A 31 -6.78 34.54 -9.60
CA SER A 31 -7.37 33.24 -9.29
C SER A 31 -8.31 33.42 -8.11
N SER A 32 -9.59 33.10 -8.33
CA SER A 32 -10.55 32.92 -7.25
C SER A 32 -9.95 31.99 -6.20
N ASP A 33 -9.74 32.48 -4.98
CA ASP A 33 -9.48 31.64 -3.83
C ASP A 33 -10.48 30.49 -3.88
N ALA A 34 -9.97 29.26 -4.03
CA ALA A 34 -10.80 28.08 -3.86
C ALA A 34 -11.52 28.26 -2.51
N ASN A 35 -12.84 27.99 -2.48
CA ASN A 35 -13.70 28.09 -1.29
C ASN A 35 -13.21 27.15 -0.17
N LEU A 36 -12.04 27.42 0.38
CA LEU A 36 -11.56 26.82 1.61
C LEU A 36 -12.43 27.41 2.71
N PRO A 37 -13.04 26.58 3.56
CA PRO A 37 -13.89 27.07 4.62
C PRO A 37 -13.10 28.07 5.48
N ASP A 38 -13.68 29.25 5.67
CA ASP A 38 -13.17 30.27 6.60
C ASP A 38 -13.34 29.71 8.02
N LEU A 39 -12.24 29.43 8.72
CA LEU A 39 -12.26 28.77 10.03
C LEU A 39 -11.53 29.62 11.07
N THR A 40 -12.18 29.81 12.22
CA THR A 40 -11.68 30.63 13.32
C THR A 40 -10.57 29.91 14.10
N PRO A 41 -9.44 30.57 14.44
CA PRO A 41 -8.28 29.94 15.09
C PRO A 41 -8.52 29.26 16.45
N SER A 42 -9.62 29.54 17.15
CA SER A 42 -9.88 29.02 18.50
C SER A 42 -10.40 27.58 18.56
N GLU A 43 -10.74 26.97 17.42
CA GLU A 43 -11.29 25.60 17.36
C GLU A 43 -10.21 24.49 17.33
N TYR A 44 -8.93 24.83 17.22
CA TYR A 44 -7.83 23.87 17.01
C TYR A 44 -6.80 23.84 18.14
N ALA A 45 -7.24 24.16 19.37
CA ALA A 45 -6.37 24.12 20.53
C ALA A 45 -5.93 22.68 20.82
N GLY A 46 -4.63 22.52 21.03
CA GLY A 46 -4.00 21.24 21.34
C GLY A 46 -3.07 21.36 22.53
N THR A 47 -2.42 20.26 22.88
CA THR A 47 -1.50 20.20 24.02
C THR A 47 -0.26 19.40 23.69
N PHE A 48 0.89 19.81 24.24
CA PHE A 48 2.09 19.01 24.15
C PHE A 48 2.02 17.82 25.11
N LYS A 49 2.42 16.65 24.60
CA LYS A 49 2.52 15.41 25.35
C LYS A 49 3.89 14.76 25.14
N ASP A 50 4.28 13.96 26.12
CA ASP A 50 5.49 13.15 26.11
C ASP A 50 5.15 11.74 25.61
N ALA A 51 5.81 11.31 24.54
CA ALA A 51 5.62 9.99 23.94
C ALA A 51 6.00 8.86 24.91
N ASN A 52 6.98 9.06 25.78
CA ASN A 52 7.39 8.06 26.77
C ASN A 52 6.34 7.88 27.87
N GLN A 53 5.52 8.90 28.14
CA GLN A 53 4.43 8.82 29.12
C GLN A 53 3.15 8.24 28.51
N THR A 54 2.90 8.55 27.24
CA THR A 54 1.67 8.16 26.54
C THR A 54 1.80 6.83 25.80
N GLY A 55 3.03 6.39 25.49
CA GLY A 55 3.30 5.23 24.62
C GLY A 55 3.05 5.51 23.13
N ILE A 56 2.67 6.74 22.77
CA ILE A 56 2.34 7.14 21.39
C ILE A 56 3.56 7.79 20.77
N PHE A 57 4.21 7.06 19.87
CA PHE A 57 5.37 7.51 19.12
C PHE A 57 4.97 7.72 17.65
N TYR A 58 5.67 8.61 16.95
CA TYR A 58 5.58 8.80 15.51
C TYR A 58 5.85 7.49 14.79
N ASN A 59 6.98 6.82 15.11
CA ASN A 59 7.30 5.49 14.64
C ASN A 59 7.75 4.63 15.83
N ASN A 60 6.98 3.61 16.17
CA ASN A 60 7.32 2.61 17.18
C ASN A 60 7.66 1.24 16.57
N THR A 61 7.62 1.11 15.25
CA THR A 61 7.55 -0.20 14.59
C THR A 61 8.58 -0.42 13.48
N ASN A 62 9.73 0.26 13.46
CA ASN A 62 10.77 0.02 12.43
C ASN A 62 10.21 -0.10 10.99
N ALA A 63 9.07 0.54 10.71
CA ALA A 63 8.33 0.46 9.46
C ALA A 63 8.33 1.84 8.80
N PRO A 64 9.52 2.40 8.48
CA PRO A 64 9.66 3.77 8.00
C PRO A 64 8.88 4.00 6.70
N GLN A 65 8.61 2.95 5.91
CA GLN A 65 7.84 3.04 4.67
C GLN A 65 6.42 3.61 4.84
N ASN A 66 5.82 3.49 6.02
CA ASN A 66 4.48 4.03 6.29
C ASN A 66 4.47 5.55 6.53
N PHE A 67 5.63 6.13 6.78
CA PHE A 67 5.82 7.54 7.11
C PHE A 67 6.52 8.32 5.99
N GLY A 68 6.73 7.69 4.83
CA GLY A 68 7.40 8.31 3.71
C GLY A 68 8.89 8.59 3.96
N TRP A 69 9.54 9.18 2.97
CA TRP A 69 10.96 9.53 3.04
C TRP A 69 11.22 10.63 4.08
N ASN A 70 10.37 11.66 4.08
CA ASN A 70 10.52 12.83 4.93
C ASN A 70 10.15 12.54 6.40
N GLY A 71 9.28 11.55 6.65
CA GLY A 71 8.92 11.13 8.01
C GLY A 71 10.04 10.41 8.76
N GLU A 72 11.08 9.92 8.07
CA GLU A 72 12.27 9.34 8.72
C GLU A 72 12.90 10.32 9.72
N HIS A 73 12.79 11.63 9.44
CA HIS A 73 13.26 12.66 10.34
C HIS A 73 12.65 12.55 11.74
N CYS A 74 11.32 12.44 11.82
CA CYS A 74 10.60 12.34 13.08
C CYS A 74 10.73 10.96 13.71
N ALA A 75 10.78 9.90 12.90
CA ALA A 75 11.00 8.54 13.38
C ALA A 75 12.31 8.41 14.18
N ASN A 76 13.38 9.05 13.69
CA ASN A 76 14.72 8.88 14.27
C ASN A 76 15.10 9.95 15.31
N ASN A 77 14.64 11.20 15.15
CA ASN A 77 15.19 12.33 15.90
C ASN A 77 14.16 13.17 16.67
N ALA A 78 12.87 13.00 16.37
CA ALA A 78 11.82 13.89 16.86
C ALA A 78 10.57 13.09 17.29
N ASN A 79 10.81 12.06 18.10
CA ASN A 79 9.80 11.07 18.48
C ASN A 79 9.39 11.14 19.96
N SER A 80 10.05 11.97 20.77
CA SER A 80 9.86 12.04 22.24
C SER A 80 8.71 12.94 22.67
N ARG A 81 8.35 13.95 21.86
CA ARG A 81 7.35 14.97 22.18
C ARG A 81 6.49 15.24 20.95
N TYR A 82 5.19 15.39 21.16
CA TYR A 82 4.25 15.78 20.10
C TYR A 82 3.21 16.76 20.60
N TYR A 83 2.64 17.53 19.68
CA TYR A 83 1.48 18.38 19.91
C TYR A 83 0.23 17.65 19.42
N GLU A 84 -0.74 17.45 20.29
CA GLU A 84 -1.96 16.71 19.98
C GLU A 84 -3.19 17.63 19.92
N THR A 85 -3.99 17.42 18.88
CA THR A 85 -5.32 18.00 18.65
C THR A 85 -6.35 16.88 18.52
N ASP A 86 -7.60 17.20 18.19
CA ASP A 86 -8.66 16.21 18.03
C ASP A 86 -8.37 15.23 16.89
N ASN A 87 -7.83 15.69 15.76
CA ASN A 87 -7.58 14.86 14.59
C ASN A 87 -6.09 14.71 14.22
N ALA A 88 -5.14 15.31 14.92
CA ALA A 88 -3.71 15.22 14.56
C ALA A 88 -2.74 15.02 15.73
N LEU A 89 -1.64 14.33 15.43
CA LEU A 89 -0.44 14.18 16.26
C LEU A 89 0.74 14.79 15.51
N ILE A 90 1.29 15.90 16.01
CA ILE A 90 2.34 16.67 15.32
C ILE A 90 3.67 16.52 16.03
N TYR A 91 4.62 15.95 15.31
CA TYR A 91 5.98 15.68 15.75
C TYR A 91 6.96 16.62 15.06
N GLY A 92 8.07 16.92 15.72
CA GLY A 92 9.10 17.83 15.24
C GLY A 92 10.23 17.94 16.25
N GLN A 93 11.37 18.50 15.85
CA GLN A 93 12.50 18.68 16.77
C GLN A 93 12.10 19.59 17.93
N GLU A 94 12.63 19.31 19.13
CA GLU A 94 12.41 20.15 20.32
C GLU A 94 12.93 21.58 20.17
N SER A 95 13.83 21.82 19.20
CA SER A 95 14.36 23.14 18.86
C SER A 95 13.38 24.01 18.06
N LEU A 96 12.33 23.43 17.46
CA LEU A 96 11.32 24.18 16.72
C LEU A 96 10.44 24.99 17.68
N PRO A 97 10.05 26.22 17.31
CA PRO A 97 9.19 27.04 18.15
C PRO A 97 7.78 26.44 18.24
N GLU A 98 7.10 26.61 19.37
CA GLU A 98 5.73 26.11 19.58
C GLU A 98 4.71 26.68 18.55
N SER A 99 5.01 27.85 17.98
CA SER A 99 4.24 28.42 16.88
C SER A 99 4.18 27.52 15.64
N ASP A 100 5.22 26.73 15.37
CA ASP A 100 5.23 25.81 14.23
C ASP A 100 4.23 24.67 14.42
N PHE A 101 4.18 24.10 15.62
CA PHE A 101 3.26 23.01 15.96
C PHE A 101 1.81 23.49 15.94
N THR A 102 1.54 24.66 16.51
CA THR A 102 0.18 25.25 16.52
C THR A 102 -0.28 25.64 15.12
N GLN A 103 0.62 26.19 14.29
CA GLN A 103 0.30 26.52 12.90
C GLN A 103 0.05 25.26 12.06
N ALA A 104 0.89 24.23 12.22
CA ALA A 104 0.72 22.93 11.56
C ALA A 104 -0.61 22.27 11.96
N ALA A 105 -0.97 22.34 13.25
CA ALA A 105 -2.25 21.85 13.75
C ALA A 105 -3.43 22.51 13.05
N GLN A 106 -3.43 23.84 12.97
CA GLN A 106 -4.46 24.59 12.26
C GLN A 106 -4.58 24.14 10.79
N TRP A 107 -3.43 23.96 10.11
CA TRP A 107 -3.44 23.55 8.72
C TRP A 107 -3.99 22.15 8.50
N VAL A 108 -3.61 21.22 9.37
CA VAL A 108 -4.03 19.81 9.27
C VAL A 108 -5.51 19.65 9.62
N GLU A 109 -6.00 20.32 10.66
CA GLU A 109 -7.41 20.24 11.05
C GLU A 109 -8.34 20.82 9.97
N THR A 110 -7.99 22.01 9.47
CA THR A 110 -8.72 22.65 8.36
C THR A 110 -8.59 21.83 7.07
N GLY A 111 -7.38 21.34 6.80
CA GLY A 111 -7.07 20.60 5.60
C GLY A 111 -7.74 19.24 5.55
N LEU A 112 -7.83 18.53 6.68
CA LEU A 112 -8.49 17.24 6.78
C LEU A 112 -9.98 17.40 6.49
N LYS A 113 -10.63 18.40 7.08
CA LYS A 113 -12.03 18.73 6.79
C LYS A 113 -12.26 19.02 5.30
N ALA A 114 -11.37 19.80 4.67
CA ALA A 114 -11.46 20.10 3.24
C ALA A 114 -11.27 18.83 2.39
N ALA A 115 -10.25 18.02 2.69
CA ALA A 115 -9.94 16.80 1.96
C ALA A 115 -11.05 15.75 2.07
N THR A 116 -11.57 15.49 3.28
CA THR A 116 -12.68 14.53 3.47
C THR A 116 -13.98 15.03 2.82
N SER A 117 -14.24 16.34 2.86
CA SER A 117 -15.37 16.94 2.15
C SER A 117 -15.24 16.78 0.63
N ALA A 118 -14.04 16.95 0.07
CA ALA A 118 -13.78 16.76 -1.36
C ALA A 118 -14.02 15.30 -1.82
N PHE A 119 -13.83 14.34 -0.92
CA PHE A 119 -14.17 12.93 -1.14
C PHE A 119 -15.60 12.55 -0.75
N THR A 120 -16.39 13.48 -0.22
CA THR A 120 -17.73 13.22 0.34
C THR A 120 -17.72 12.11 1.40
N ILE A 121 -16.69 12.08 2.24
CA ILE A 121 -16.52 11.13 3.34
C ILE A 121 -16.43 11.86 4.68
N SER A 122 -16.67 11.12 5.76
CA SER A 122 -16.40 11.61 7.12
C SER A 122 -14.96 11.30 7.55
N ASN A 123 -14.46 12.00 8.57
CA ASN A 123 -13.16 11.66 9.18
C ASN A 123 -13.16 10.20 9.70
N SER A 124 -14.26 9.76 10.31
CA SER A 124 -14.39 8.36 10.78
C SER A 124 -14.34 7.36 9.63
N GLU A 125 -15.03 7.62 8.52
CA GLU A 125 -14.97 6.74 7.34
C GLU A 125 -13.55 6.61 6.78
N TYR A 126 -12.80 7.73 6.77
CA TYR A 126 -11.39 7.71 6.39
C TYR A 126 -10.53 6.87 7.36
N PHE A 127 -10.66 7.08 8.67
CA PHE A 127 -9.87 6.32 9.66
C PHE A 127 -10.23 4.83 9.67
N ASP A 128 -11.51 4.48 9.47
CA ASP A 128 -11.98 3.09 9.35
C ASP A 128 -11.41 2.40 8.09
N SER A 129 -11.18 3.16 7.02
CA SER A 129 -10.63 2.64 5.76
C SER A 129 -9.10 2.53 5.78
N ARG A 130 -8.44 3.31 6.64
CA ARG A 130 -6.97 3.34 6.74
C ARG A 130 -6.43 2.08 7.40
N GLN A 131 -5.17 1.75 7.11
CA GLN A 131 -4.43 0.75 7.87
C GLN A 131 -4.43 1.09 9.37
N ARG A 132 -4.93 0.15 10.18
CA ARG A 132 -5.09 0.31 11.63
C ARG A 132 -3.92 -0.24 12.42
N TYR A 133 -3.30 -1.32 11.94
CA TYR A 133 -2.18 -1.96 12.63
C TYR A 133 -0.89 -1.74 11.86
N SER A 134 0.18 -1.52 12.60
CA SER A 134 1.53 -1.50 12.05
C SER A 134 1.85 -2.78 11.26
N PRO A 135 2.53 -2.68 10.09
CA PRO A 135 3.00 -3.82 9.33
C PRO A 135 3.85 -4.80 10.15
N LEU A 136 4.47 -4.38 11.27
CA LEU A 136 5.19 -5.32 12.13
C LEU A 136 4.30 -6.34 12.81
N VAL A 137 3.09 -5.98 13.25
CA VAL A 137 2.18 -6.95 13.86
C VAL A 137 1.66 -7.92 12.82
N VAL A 138 1.46 -7.43 11.60
CA VAL A 138 1.10 -8.27 10.48
C VAL A 138 2.26 -9.20 10.11
N ASN A 139 3.50 -8.69 10.07
CA ASN A 139 4.71 -9.50 9.86
C ASN A 139 4.95 -10.51 10.97
N ALA A 140 4.67 -10.14 12.21
CA ALA A 140 4.68 -11.05 13.35
C ALA A 140 3.71 -12.20 13.12
N PHE A 141 2.48 -11.88 12.73
CA PHE A 141 1.45 -12.88 12.40
C PHE A 141 1.84 -13.74 11.18
N LEU A 142 2.39 -13.13 10.13
CA LEU A 142 2.92 -13.83 8.96
C LEU A 142 4.11 -14.71 9.28
N SER A 143 4.94 -14.32 10.23
CA SER A 143 6.05 -15.12 10.72
C SER A 143 5.59 -16.27 11.61
N MET A 144 4.40 -16.22 12.20
CA MET A 144 3.76 -17.40 12.79
C MET A 144 3.32 -18.36 11.68
N ALA A 145 2.64 -17.83 10.67
CA ALA A 145 2.26 -18.59 9.49
C ALA A 145 3.47 -19.19 8.74
N SER A 146 4.61 -18.48 8.76
CA SER A 146 5.82 -18.83 8.02
C SER A 146 6.96 -19.46 8.84
N GLY A 147 6.91 -19.43 10.16
CA GLY A 147 7.85 -20.12 11.05
C GLY A 147 7.75 -21.64 10.96
N SER A 148 6.66 -22.14 10.36
CA SER A 148 6.52 -23.53 9.91
C SER A 148 7.12 -23.76 8.51
N ILE A 149 7.27 -22.71 7.69
CA ILE A 149 7.70 -22.76 6.28
C ILE A 149 9.21 -22.95 6.13
N GLU A 150 10.06 -22.47 7.05
CA GLU A 150 11.51 -22.65 6.89
C GLU A 150 11.95 -24.13 7.03
N LYS A 151 11.08 -24.98 7.60
CA LYS A 151 11.20 -26.45 7.57
C LYS A 151 10.34 -27.13 6.49
N GLN A 152 9.52 -26.39 5.75
CA GLN A 152 8.51 -26.91 4.83
C GLN A 152 8.53 -26.18 3.48
N ARG A 153 9.71 -25.77 2.99
CA ARG A 153 9.89 -25.18 1.64
C ARG A 153 9.46 -26.08 0.49
N VAL A 154 8.95 -27.28 0.76
CA VAL A 154 8.44 -28.24 -0.23
C VAL A 154 6.91 -28.21 -0.34
N PHE A 155 6.18 -27.61 0.62
CA PHE A 155 4.71 -27.60 0.59
C PHE A 155 4.09 -26.22 0.84
N ASN A 156 3.01 -25.97 0.10
CA ASN A 156 2.35 -24.68 0.00
C ASN A 156 1.89 -24.14 1.38
N PRO A 157 2.32 -22.94 1.79
CA PRO A 157 2.07 -22.39 3.13
C PRO A 157 0.61 -22.10 3.48
N HIS A 158 -0.28 -22.08 2.48
CA HIS A 158 -1.71 -21.90 2.70
C HIS A 158 -2.37 -23.05 3.49
N ILE A 159 -1.78 -24.26 3.47
CA ILE A 159 -2.35 -25.46 4.10
C ILE A 159 -2.08 -25.49 5.61
N TYR A 160 -0.94 -24.98 6.05
CA TYR A 160 -0.50 -25.07 7.46
C TYR A 160 -1.17 -24.05 8.38
N VAL A 161 -1.27 -22.79 7.94
CA VAL A 161 -2.01 -21.76 8.68
C VAL A 161 -3.46 -22.18 8.86
N TYR A 162 -4.04 -22.77 7.82
CA TYR A 162 -5.38 -23.31 7.85
C TYR A 162 -5.50 -24.51 8.81
N ALA A 163 -4.56 -25.47 8.79
CA ALA A 163 -4.56 -26.60 9.72
C ALA A 163 -4.48 -26.16 11.19
N GLU A 164 -3.68 -25.14 11.49
CA GLU A 164 -3.61 -24.57 12.85
C GLU A 164 -4.91 -23.86 13.24
N MET A 165 -5.52 -23.06 12.36
CA MET A 165 -6.81 -22.40 12.61
C MET A 165 -7.98 -23.39 12.73
N VAL A 166 -7.97 -24.48 11.96
CA VAL A 166 -8.92 -25.60 12.11
C VAL A 166 -8.71 -26.30 13.46
N SER A 167 -7.47 -26.57 13.86
CA SER A 167 -7.16 -27.18 15.16
C SER A 167 -7.54 -26.28 16.35
N ALA A 168 -7.51 -24.96 16.16
CA ALA A 168 -7.95 -23.97 17.12
C ALA A 168 -9.49 -23.76 17.12
N GLY A 169 -10.21 -24.34 16.15
CA GLY A 169 -11.67 -24.27 16.05
C GLY A 169 -12.22 -22.89 15.62
N THR A 170 -11.43 -22.07 14.93
CA THR A 170 -11.74 -20.65 14.71
C THR A 170 -12.44 -20.33 13.37
N LEU A 171 -12.74 -21.32 12.52
CA LEU A 171 -13.28 -21.10 11.17
C LEU A 171 -14.77 -21.43 11.04
N THR A 172 -15.49 -20.64 10.23
CA THR A 172 -16.90 -20.91 9.89
C THR A 172 -17.01 -21.94 8.76
N GLU A 173 -18.18 -22.58 8.60
CA GLU A 173 -18.43 -23.55 7.51
C GLU A 173 -18.26 -22.96 6.10
N GLN A 174 -18.49 -21.66 5.95
CA GLN A 174 -18.29 -20.95 4.68
C GLN A 174 -16.80 -20.77 4.36
N ASP A 175 -15.98 -20.50 5.38
CA ASP A 175 -14.52 -20.41 5.26
C ASP A 175 -13.91 -21.76 4.89
N LYS A 176 -14.43 -22.84 5.49
CA LYS A 176 -14.03 -24.22 5.17
C LYS A 176 -14.28 -24.55 3.70
N SER A 177 -15.46 -24.21 3.19
CA SER A 177 -15.83 -24.49 1.79
C SER A 177 -15.03 -23.68 0.77
N TYR A 178 -14.73 -22.41 1.08
CA TYR A 178 -13.88 -21.56 0.23
C TYR A 178 -12.43 -22.09 0.16
N VAL A 179 -11.87 -22.48 1.29
CA VAL A 179 -10.51 -23.05 1.35
C VAL A 179 -10.45 -24.43 0.71
N GLU A 180 -11.49 -25.25 0.84
CA GLU A 180 -11.59 -26.52 0.12
C GLU A 180 -11.58 -26.32 -1.40
N GLY A 181 -12.25 -25.28 -1.90
CA GLY A 181 -12.18 -24.89 -3.31
C GLY A 181 -10.75 -24.55 -3.76
N GLN A 182 -9.99 -23.82 -2.93
CA GLN A 182 -8.59 -23.48 -3.17
C GLN A 182 -7.67 -24.70 -3.10
N LEU A 183 -7.88 -25.61 -2.14
CA LEU A 183 -7.14 -26.87 -2.00
C LEU A 183 -7.38 -27.80 -3.20
N ARG A 184 -8.64 -27.94 -3.65
CA ARG A 184 -8.97 -28.71 -4.86
C ARG A 184 -8.33 -28.10 -6.11
N ALA A 185 -8.33 -26.77 -6.24
CA ALA A 185 -7.65 -26.07 -7.32
C ALA A 185 -6.13 -26.26 -7.27
N LEU A 186 -5.52 -26.26 -6.08
CA LEU A 186 -4.09 -26.51 -5.87
C LEU A 186 -3.68 -27.95 -6.20
N VAL A 187 -4.47 -28.94 -5.79
CA VAL A 187 -4.27 -30.35 -6.20
C VAL A 187 -4.42 -30.50 -7.71
N TYR A 188 -5.30 -29.73 -8.34
CA TYR A 188 -5.49 -29.74 -9.79
C TYR A 188 -4.34 -29.06 -10.55
N ILE A 189 -3.79 -27.95 -10.03
CA ILE A 189 -2.67 -27.21 -10.64
C ILE A 189 -1.35 -27.99 -10.51
N ASN A 190 -1.15 -28.71 -9.40
CA ASN A 190 0.06 -29.51 -9.17
C ASN A 190 0.10 -30.82 -9.99
N ASN A 191 -1.04 -31.26 -10.54
CA ASN A 191 -1.13 -32.38 -11.50
C ASN A 191 -0.50 -32.08 -12.87
N SER A 192 -0.08 -30.84 -13.13
CA SER A 192 0.54 -30.45 -14.42
C SER A 192 2.05 -30.75 -14.50
N GLY A 193 2.72 -31.12 -13.41
CA GLY A 193 4.20 -31.11 -13.40
C GLY A 193 4.96 -31.97 -12.39
N VAL A 194 4.34 -32.62 -11.39
CA VAL A 194 5.10 -33.38 -10.37
C VAL A 194 4.54 -34.78 -10.16
N ASN A 195 5.06 -35.76 -10.92
CA ASN A 195 4.64 -37.16 -10.86
C ASN A 195 5.23 -37.97 -9.68
N SER A 196 6.15 -37.43 -8.87
CA SER A 196 6.84 -38.24 -7.84
C SER A 196 6.10 -38.33 -6.50
N TYR A 197 5.43 -37.27 -6.05
CA TYR A 197 4.88 -37.22 -4.68
C TYR A 197 3.41 -37.66 -4.57
N HIS A 198 2.69 -37.74 -5.70
CA HIS A 198 1.28 -38.15 -5.70
C HIS A 198 1.10 -39.61 -5.25
N SER A 199 1.97 -40.51 -5.71
CA SER A 199 1.94 -41.93 -5.32
C SER A 199 2.33 -42.15 -3.87
N GLU A 200 3.24 -41.35 -3.32
CA GLU A 200 3.65 -41.44 -1.91
C GLU A 200 2.56 -40.93 -0.97
N LEU A 201 1.94 -39.79 -1.31
CA LEU A 201 0.82 -39.28 -0.52
C LEU A 201 -0.37 -40.25 -0.53
N LEU A 202 -0.72 -40.79 -1.71
CA LEU A 202 -1.79 -41.80 -1.81
C LEU A 202 -1.46 -43.09 -1.04
N ALA A 203 -0.18 -43.45 -0.91
CA ALA A 203 0.24 -44.61 -0.12
C ALA A 203 0.15 -44.40 1.39
N LEU A 204 0.19 -43.13 1.84
CA LEU A 204 0.08 -42.75 3.25
C LEU A 204 -1.37 -42.50 3.70
N LEU A 205 -2.31 -42.32 2.76
CA LEU A 205 -3.72 -42.21 3.10
C LEU A 205 -4.26 -43.54 3.66
N PRO A 206 -5.16 -43.49 4.67
CA PRO A 206 -5.84 -44.68 5.17
C PRO A 206 -6.55 -45.43 4.04
N GLN A 207 -6.53 -46.77 4.08
CA GLN A 207 -7.21 -47.60 3.08
C GLN A 207 -8.73 -47.33 2.98
N ASN A 208 -9.31 -46.74 4.03
CA ASN A 208 -10.71 -46.32 4.10
C ASN A 208 -10.91 -44.81 3.86
N TYR A 209 -9.93 -44.10 3.29
CA TYR A 209 -9.95 -42.66 3.09
C TYR A 209 -11.27 -42.16 2.46
N ALA A 210 -11.74 -42.83 1.41
CA ALA A 210 -12.97 -42.47 0.72
C ALA A 210 -14.26 -42.62 1.57
N SER A 211 -14.21 -43.33 2.70
CA SER A 211 -15.35 -43.51 3.62
C SER A 211 -15.25 -42.67 4.89
N LEU A 212 -14.15 -41.94 5.08
CA LEU A 212 -13.98 -41.00 6.19
C LEU A 212 -14.92 -39.80 6.02
N SER A 213 -15.28 -39.16 7.13
CA SER A 213 -15.91 -37.84 7.08
C SER A 213 -14.97 -36.83 6.44
N GLN A 214 -15.53 -35.71 5.97
CA GLN A 214 -14.76 -34.70 5.25
C GLN A 214 -13.61 -34.11 6.10
N ASP A 215 -13.84 -33.92 7.40
CA ASP A 215 -12.81 -33.46 8.33
C ASP A 215 -11.70 -34.51 8.55
N GLU A 216 -12.08 -35.79 8.65
CA GLU A 216 -11.12 -36.90 8.81
C GLU A 216 -10.29 -37.15 7.54
N GLN A 217 -10.87 -36.93 6.36
CA GLN A 217 -10.15 -36.94 5.08
C GLN A 217 -9.11 -35.82 5.05
N LEU A 218 -9.50 -34.61 5.44
CA LEU A 218 -8.58 -33.47 5.44
C LEU A 218 -7.42 -33.68 6.41
N LEU A 219 -7.70 -34.16 7.62
CA LEU A 219 -6.69 -34.52 8.62
C LEU A 219 -5.75 -35.61 8.11
N SER A 220 -6.27 -36.62 7.41
CA SER A 220 -5.46 -37.69 6.83
C SER A 220 -4.52 -37.21 5.72
N ILE A 221 -4.94 -36.23 4.90
CA ILE A 221 -4.06 -35.58 3.92
C ILE A 221 -2.96 -34.81 4.64
N VAL A 222 -3.31 -34.03 5.66
CA VAL A 222 -2.35 -33.21 6.43
C VAL A 222 -1.32 -34.11 7.12
N ASP A 223 -1.76 -35.22 7.72
CA ASP A 223 -0.88 -36.21 8.35
C ASP A 223 0.07 -36.88 7.33
N GLY A 224 -0.44 -37.24 6.15
CA GLY A 224 0.38 -37.79 5.07
C GLY A 224 1.45 -36.80 4.57
N ILE A 225 1.10 -35.52 4.42
CA ILE A 225 2.05 -34.46 4.04
C ILE A 225 3.11 -34.28 5.14
N ASN A 226 2.71 -34.27 6.41
CA ASN A 226 3.62 -34.13 7.55
C ASN A 226 4.61 -35.29 7.64
N GLN A 227 4.16 -36.51 7.33
CA GLN A 227 5.01 -37.70 7.37
C GLN A 227 6.08 -37.65 6.27
N ILE A 228 5.71 -37.26 5.04
CA ILE A 228 6.65 -37.03 3.93
C ILE A 228 7.69 -35.96 4.32
N ALA A 229 7.25 -34.86 4.93
CA ALA A 229 8.14 -33.77 5.34
C ALA A 229 9.10 -34.16 6.49
N SER A 230 8.75 -35.17 7.30
CA SER A 230 9.55 -35.57 8.47
C SER A 230 10.69 -36.53 8.15
N ASP A 231 10.65 -37.24 7.02
CA ASP A 231 11.68 -38.23 6.63
C ASP A 231 12.91 -37.60 5.92
N GLU A 232 12.89 -36.30 5.59
CA GLU A 232 13.96 -35.63 4.82
C GLU A 232 15.20 -35.18 5.64
N SER A 233 15.88 -36.13 6.30
CA SER A 233 17.23 -35.89 6.87
C SER A 233 18.39 -36.04 5.86
N GLU A 234 18.12 -36.39 4.59
CA GLU A 234 19.16 -36.62 3.56
C GLU A 234 19.17 -35.61 2.38
N LEU A 235 18.26 -34.63 2.31
CA LEU A 235 18.06 -33.80 1.10
C LEU A 235 18.73 -32.41 1.14
N ALA A 236 19.89 -32.29 1.80
CA ALA A 236 20.73 -31.09 1.70
C ALA A 236 21.58 -31.01 0.41
N VAL A 237 21.38 -31.92 -0.57
CA VAL A 237 22.23 -32.03 -1.77
C VAL A 237 21.40 -32.15 -3.05
N THR A 238 20.58 -31.15 -3.39
CA THR A 238 19.95 -31.10 -4.72
C THR A 238 19.77 -29.70 -5.32
N SER A 239 20.08 -28.61 -4.61
CA SER A 239 20.02 -27.27 -5.20
C SER A 239 21.09 -26.99 -6.26
N GLU A 240 22.13 -27.82 -6.35
CA GLU A 240 23.25 -27.65 -7.30
C GLU A 240 23.04 -28.39 -8.64
N TYR A 241 22.03 -29.26 -8.76
CA TYR A 241 21.82 -30.08 -9.96
C TYR A 241 20.83 -29.50 -10.98
N LEU A 242 20.08 -28.45 -10.62
CA LEU A 242 19.11 -27.79 -11.52
C LEU A 242 19.73 -26.73 -12.45
N VAL A 243 21.04 -26.50 -12.39
CA VAL A 243 21.72 -25.51 -13.26
C VAL A 243 22.30 -26.12 -14.54
N ASN A 244 22.37 -27.45 -14.68
CA ASN A 244 23.06 -28.08 -15.83
C ASN A 244 22.30 -29.22 -16.50
N MET A 245 21.09 -28.96 -16.98
CA MET A 245 20.47 -29.80 -18.01
C MET A 245 20.33 -29.05 -19.33
N THR A 246 21.33 -29.26 -20.20
CA THR A 246 21.23 -29.10 -21.65
C THR A 246 20.11 -30.00 -22.17
N LEU A 247 19.04 -29.39 -22.70
CA LEU A 247 17.99 -30.10 -23.43
C LEU A 247 18.23 -30.03 -24.95
N PRO A 248 17.70 -30.99 -25.73
CA PRO A 248 18.06 -31.20 -27.13
C PRO A 248 17.68 -30.03 -28.02
N ASN A 249 18.57 -29.71 -28.96
CA ASN A 249 18.30 -28.86 -30.11
C ASN A 249 17.18 -29.50 -30.93
N ASP A 250 15.99 -28.91 -30.92
CA ASP A 250 15.02 -28.86 -32.03
C ASP A 250 13.66 -28.43 -31.49
N PHE A 251 13.52 -27.16 -31.10
CA PHE A 251 12.23 -26.44 -31.12
C PHE A 251 12.53 -24.93 -30.99
N ASP A 252 12.40 -24.22 -32.09
CA ASP A 252 12.71 -22.81 -32.25
C ASP A 252 11.52 -21.96 -31.75
N LEU A 253 11.49 -21.69 -30.44
CA LEU A 253 10.67 -20.66 -29.80
C LEU A 253 11.57 -19.83 -28.88
N TRP A 254 12.35 -18.94 -29.50
CA TRP A 254 13.24 -17.97 -28.84
C TRP A 254 12.70 -16.53 -28.90
N ALA A 255 11.38 -16.37 -28.85
CA ALA A 255 10.76 -15.12 -28.47
C ALA A 255 9.86 -15.43 -27.27
N ASP A 256 10.15 -14.78 -26.13
CA ASP A 256 9.33 -14.75 -24.92
C ASP A 256 9.64 -15.75 -23.79
N ARG A 257 10.90 -15.77 -23.30
CA ARG A 257 11.28 -16.41 -22.02
C ARG A 257 11.41 -15.42 -20.85
N SER A 258 11.06 -14.14 -21.02
CA SER A 258 11.01 -13.17 -19.92
C SER A 258 9.69 -13.17 -19.15
N TYR A 259 8.67 -13.89 -19.61
CA TYR A 259 7.32 -13.90 -19.00
C TYR A 259 7.02 -15.08 -18.07
N PHE A 260 7.86 -16.10 -18.01
CA PHE A 260 7.69 -17.24 -17.09
C PHE A 260 8.85 -17.30 -16.08
N GLN A 261 8.88 -16.31 -15.19
CA GLN A 261 9.40 -16.54 -13.84
C GLN A 261 8.30 -17.30 -13.08
N PRO A 262 8.62 -18.39 -12.34
CA PRO A 262 7.63 -19.08 -11.52
C PRO A 262 6.92 -18.10 -10.59
N MET A 263 5.59 -18.20 -10.48
CA MET A 263 4.75 -17.45 -9.54
C MET A 263 5.22 -17.55 -8.08
N GLU A 264 6.12 -18.47 -7.77
CA GLU A 264 6.66 -18.71 -6.43
C GLU A 264 7.82 -17.76 -6.08
N SER A 265 8.47 -17.11 -7.06
CA SER A 265 9.48 -16.06 -6.79
C SER A 265 8.89 -14.64 -6.77
N ARG A 266 7.65 -14.51 -7.22
CA ARG A 266 6.86 -13.29 -7.13
C ARG A 266 5.68 -13.57 -6.21
N ASP A 267 5.78 -13.04 -5.00
CA ASP A 267 4.68 -12.36 -4.32
C ASP A 267 4.13 -13.02 -3.05
N SER A 268 4.80 -12.79 -1.92
CA SER A 268 4.23 -13.06 -0.59
C SER A 268 3.02 -12.16 -0.27
N ARG A 269 2.85 -11.03 -0.98
CA ARG A 269 1.96 -9.93 -0.57
C ARG A 269 0.45 -10.22 -0.64
N PRO A 270 -0.08 -11.07 -1.55
CA PRO A 270 -1.48 -11.49 -1.50
C PRO A 270 -1.83 -12.25 -0.20
N LEU A 271 -0.92 -13.11 0.26
CA LEU A 271 -1.07 -13.81 1.54
C LEU A 271 -0.98 -12.83 2.71
N GLU A 272 -0.06 -11.88 2.65
CA GLU A 272 0.09 -10.82 3.64
C GLU A 272 -1.18 -9.96 3.79
N ASN A 273 -1.81 -9.58 2.67
CA ASN A 273 -3.07 -8.83 2.67
C ASN A 273 -4.24 -9.65 3.22
N TYR A 274 -4.33 -10.93 2.83
CA TYR A 274 -5.35 -11.83 3.36
C TYR A 274 -5.21 -11.99 4.88
N LEU A 275 -3.99 -12.26 5.37
CA LEU A 275 -3.74 -12.47 6.79
C LEU A 275 -3.95 -11.19 7.60
N TYR A 276 -3.64 -10.02 7.04
CA TYR A 276 -4.04 -8.75 7.65
C TYR A 276 -5.55 -8.64 7.79
N ALA A 277 -6.30 -8.91 6.70
CA ALA A 277 -7.76 -8.82 6.72
C ALA A 277 -8.37 -9.80 7.72
N GLU A 278 -7.83 -11.01 7.87
CA GLU A 278 -8.26 -11.97 8.89
C GLU A 278 -7.90 -11.51 10.31
N PHE A 279 -6.69 -11.00 10.53
CA PHE A 279 -6.27 -10.49 11.83
C PHE A 279 -7.17 -9.35 12.34
N VAL A 280 -7.57 -8.44 11.46
CA VAL A 280 -8.46 -7.31 11.79
C VAL A 280 -9.86 -7.79 12.21
N LYS A 281 -10.31 -8.98 11.77
CA LYS A 281 -11.60 -9.56 12.16
C LYS A 281 -11.57 -10.22 13.54
N LEU A 282 -10.40 -10.59 14.04
CA LEU A 282 -10.25 -11.22 15.36
C LEU A 282 -10.74 -10.29 16.46
N SER A 283 -11.31 -10.86 17.52
CA SER A 283 -11.60 -10.11 18.74
C SER A 283 -10.30 -9.58 19.36
N ARG A 284 -10.42 -8.52 20.17
CA ARG A 284 -9.25 -7.93 20.84
C ARG A 284 -8.47 -8.96 21.67
N ALA A 285 -9.16 -9.86 22.37
CA ALA A 285 -8.53 -10.92 23.16
C ALA A 285 -7.76 -11.92 22.28
N GLU A 286 -8.29 -12.26 21.10
CA GLU A 286 -7.62 -13.15 20.13
C GLU A 286 -6.39 -12.45 19.51
N GLN A 287 -6.49 -11.16 19.19
CA GLN A 287 -5.36 -10.37 18.72
C GLN A 287 -4.24 -10.31 19.77
N GLU A 288 -4.59 -10.06 21.04
CA GLU A 288 -3.64 -10.06 22.14
C GLU A 288 -3.00 -11.43 22.38
N ALA A 289 -3.79 -12.51 22.28
CA ALA A 289 -3.27 -13.87 22.39
C ALA A 289 -2.28 -14.21 21.25
N ALA A 290 -2.60 -13.81 20.01
CA ALA A 290 -1.72 -13.96 18.86
C ALA A 290 -0.41 -13.20 19.05
N LEU A 291 -0.48 -11.93 19.51
CA LEU A 291 0.70 -11.13 19.79
C LEU A 291 1.55 -11.70 20.94
N ALA A 292 0.92 -12.13 22.04
CA ALA A 292 1.62 -12.72 23.18
C ALA A 292 2.37 -14.01 22.80
N HIS A 293 1.76 -14.85 21.97
CA HIS A 293 2.41 -16.04 21.42
C HIS A 293 3.67 -15.67 20.61
N PHE A 294 3.62 -14.58 19.86
CA PHE A 294 4.74 -14.12 19.03
C PHE A 294 5.85 -13.43 19.84
N ASN A 295 5.52 -12.55 20.78
CA ASN A 295 6.51 -11.85 21.60
C ASN A 295 7.41 -12.80 22.39
N ALA A 296 6.92 -13.99 22.74
CA ALA A 296 7.72 -15.04 23.33
C ALA A 296 8.87 -15.54 22.42
N LYS A 297 8.74 -15.36 21.10
CA LYS A 297 9.71 -15.77 20.07
C LYS A 297 10.54 -14.60 19.54
N LEU A 298 9.93 -13.44 19.32
CA LEU A 298 10.60 -12.23 18.81
C LEU A 298 9.93 -10.97 19.41
N PRO A 299 10.57 -10.28 20.38
CA PRO A 299 9.94 -9.16 21.10
C PRO A 299 9.99 -7.87 20.26
N TYR A 300 9.07 -7.73 19.31
CA TYR A 300 8.98 -6.52 18.46
C TYR A 300 7.99 -5.47 18.97
N VAL A 301 6.87 -5.87 19.60
CA VAL A 301 5.83 -4.93 20.07
C VAL A 301 5.25 -5.44 21.38
N SER A 302 5.25 -4.69 22.47
CA SER A 302 4.92 -5.24 23.80
C SER A 302 3.42 -5.47 24.03
N SER A 303 2.56 -4.76 23.29
CA SER A 303 1.09 -4.87 23.37
C SER A 303 0.39 -4.51 22.06
N ILE A 304 -0.88 -4.88 21.90
CA ILE A 304 -1.67 -4.46 20.73
C ILE A 304 -1.89 -2.94 20.72
N ASP A 305 -1.93 -2.29 21.88
CA ASP A 305 -2.08 -0.83 21.94
C ASP A 305 -0.87 -0.08 21.37
N GLU A 306 0.33 -0.65 21.49
CA GLU A 306 1.51 -0.13 20.77
C GLU A 306 1.42 -0.39 19.26
N ALA A 307 0.71 -1.43 18.83
CA ALA A 307 0.60 -1.79 17.42
C ALA A 307 -0.44 -0.99 16.64
N ILE A 308 -1.42 -0.42 17.35
CA ILE A 308 -2.55 0.29 16.76
C ILE A 308 -2.18 1.75 16.52
N TYR A 309 -2.34 2.18 15.28
CA TYR A 309 -2.29 3.59 14.94
C TYR A 309 -3.51 4.30 15.52
N GLN A 310 -3.28 5.48 16.10
CA GLN A 310 -4.36 6.32 16.62
C GLN A 310 -5.21 6.84 15.45
N ASP A 311 -6.52 7.06 15.66
CA ASP A 311 -7.44 7.67 14.68
C ASP A 311 -7.19 9.19 14.56
N LYS A 312 -5.95 9.52 14.20
CA LYS A 312 -5.40 10.86 14.01
C LYS A 312 -4.42 10.84 12.83
N ILE A 313 -4.23 12.00 12.22
CA ILE A 313 -3.21 12.25 11.21
C ILE A 313 -1.86 12.37 11.91
N TYR A 314 -0.90 11.56 11.48
CA TYR A 314 0.48 11.65 11.94
C TYR A 314 1.21 12.70 11.11
N VAL A 315 1.68 13.76 11.75
CA VAL A 315 2.34 14.90 11.10
C VAL A 315 3.81 14.94 11.50
N CYS A 316 4.71 14.96 10.53
CA CYS A 316 6.13 15.22 10.79
C CYS A 316 6.56 16.59 10.26
N LEU A 317 7.00 17.46 11.17
CA LEU A 317 7.65 18.72 10.84
C LEU A 317 9.13 18.48 10.60
N THR A 318 9.55 18.66 9.35
CA THR A 318 10.94 18.48 8.92
C THR A 318 11.70 19.79 8.94
N ASN A 319 13.03 19.68 8.88
CA ASN A 319 13.94 20.80 8.69
C ASN A 319 14.33 21.01 7.22
N ASN A 320 13.54 20.49 6.27
CA ASN A 320 13.77 20.74 4.85
C ASN A 320 13.58 22.25 4.58
N ASN A 321 14.58 22.87 3.97
CA ASN A 321 14.59 24.30 3.65
C ASN A 321 14.43 24.56 2.15
N SER A 322 13.92 23.58 1.41
CA SER A 322 13.68 23.62 -0.03
C SER A 322 12.19 23.62 -0.36
N ASN A 323 11.84 24.21 -1.49
CA ASN A 323 10.50 24.10 -2.06
C ASN A 323 10.25 22.71 -2.68
N ILE A 324 11.32 22.01 -3.07
CA ILE A 324 11.27 20.64 -3.58
C ILE A 324 11.20 19.72 -2.36
N GLY A 325 10.22 18.81 -2.37
CA GLY A 325 9.96 17.89 -1.28
C GLY A 325 9.46 18.59 -0.03
N TRP A 326 8.82 19.75 -0.19
CA TRP A 326 8.33 20.53 0.93
C TRP A 326 7.31 19.74 1.75
N GLY A 327 6.46 18.95 1.08
CA GLY A 327 5.45 18.07 1.67
C GLY A 327 5.50 16.66 1.08
N GLU A 328 4.96 15.70 1.82
CA GLU A 328 4.74 14.32 1.38
C GLU A 328 3.54 13.73 2.14
N GLY A 329 2.54 13.25 1.41
CA GLY A 329 1.47 12.40 1.91
C GLY A 329 1.95 10.97 2.13
N THR A 330 1.51 10.37 3.22
CA THR A 330 1.92 9.02 3.69
C THR A 330 0.68 8.18 4.02
N ASN A 331 0.85 6.89 4.32
CA ASN A 331 -0.27 6.02 4.70
C ASN A 331 -1.00 6.49 5.97
N LEU A 332 -0.32 7.22 6.86
CA LEU A 332 -0.83 7.56 8.20
C LEU A 332 -1.04 9.05 8.43
N GLY A 333 -0.55 9.88 7.51
CA GLY A 333 -0.70 11.32 7.57
C GLY A 333 0.24 12.00 6.59
N ILE A 334 0.91 13.05 7.03
CA ILE A 334 1.71 13.90 6.15
C ILE A 334 3.02 14.27 6.81
N SER A 335 4.00 14.66 6.01
CA SER A 335 5.19 15.35 6.48
C SER A 335 5.37 16.63 5.69
N PHE A 336 5.84 17.69 6.34
CA PHE A 336 6.19 18.92 5.64
C PHE A 336 7.19 19.76 6.42
N SER A 337 7.79 20.73 5.75
CA SER A 337 8.80 21.61 6.36
C SER A 337 8.15 22.51 7.41
N ALA A 338 8.81 22.64 8.58
CA ALA A 338 8.29 23.49 9.63
C ALA A 338 8.15 24.96 9.17
N PRO A 339 7.07 25.68 9.56
CA PRO A 339 6.83 27.06 9.11
C PRO A 339 8.01 28.02 9.37
N SER A 340 8.71 27.87 10.51
CA SER A 340 9.90 28.67 10.83
C SER A 340 11.14 28.32 10.00
N VAL A 341 11.19 27.14 9.39
CA VAL A 341 12.30 26.67 8.55
C VAL A 341 12.13 27.12 7.10
N PHE A 342 10.93 26.96 6.55
CA PHE A 342 10.63 27.36 5.18
C PHE A 342 9.18 27.83 5.04
N SER A 343 9.01 29.09 4.64
CA SER A 343 7.71 29.66 4.32
C SER A 343 7.40 29.47 2.84
N ARG A 344 6.37 28.68 2.54
CA ARG A 344 5.85 28.51 1.18
C ARG A 344 4.67 29.45 0.93
N GLN A 345 4.42 29.79 -0.33
CA GLN A 345 3.13 30.34 -0.75
C GLN A 345 2.05 29.24 -0.69
N ASN A 346 0.86 29.59 -0.21
CA ASN A 346 -0.30 28.70 -0.10
C ASN A 346 -0.06 27.36 0.64
N PRO A 347 0.57 27.37 1.84
CA PRO A 347 0.90 26.13 2.56
C PRO A 347 -0.35 25.31 2.91
N GLN A 348 -1.48 25.96 3.17
CA GLN A 348 -2.76 25.30 3.42
C GLN A 348 -3.22 24.44 2.25
N GLN A 349 -3.10 24.94 1.01
CA GLN A 349 -3.49 24.21 -0.18
C GLN A 349 -2.61 22.98 -0.39
N VAL A 350 -1.30 23.09 -0.13
CA VAL A 350 -0.39 21.94 -0.20
C VAL A 350 -0.69 20.93 0.89
N VAL A 351 -1.03 21.36 2.11
CA VAL A 351 -1.48 20.44 3.17
C VAL A 351 -2.73 19.67 2.75
N VAL A 352 -3.70 20.31 2.09
CA VAL A 352 -4.87 19.60 1.53
C VAL A 352 -4.45 18.60 0.45
N HIS A 353 -3.52 18.97 -0.45
CA HIS A 353 -2.95 18.08 -1.46
C HIS A 353 -2.35 16.82 -0.85
N GLU A 354 -1.48 16.97 0.15
CA GLU A 354 -0.84 15.82 0.81
C GLU A 354 -1.85 14.95 1.59
N LEU A 355 -2.89 15.56 2.18
CA LEU A 355 -3.96 14.82 2.85
C LEU A 355 -4.84 14.04 1.86
N ILE A 356 -5.02 14.54 0.64
CA ILE A 356 -5.67 13.78 -0.44
C ILE A 356 -4.87 12.51 -0.75
N HIS A 357 -3.53 12.58 -0.79
CA HIS A 357 -2.70 11.38 -0.93
C HIS A 357 -2.91 10.39 0.22
N THR A 358 -3.00 10.87 1.46
CA THR A 358 -3.31 10.02 2.61
C THR A 358 -4.66 9.31 2.45
N ILE A 359 -5.69 10.01 1.97
CA ILE A 359 -7.01 9.42 1.70
C ILE A 359 -6.93 8.41 0.56
N GLN A 360 -6.28 8.75 -0.55
CA GLN A 360 -6.08 7.84 -1.69
C GLN A 360 -5.42 6.54 -1.23
N MET A 361 -4.38 6.64 -0.41
CA MET A 361 -3.72 5.46 0.17
C MET A 361 -4.67 4.64 1.02
N ALA A 362 -5.45 5.24 1.93
CA ALA A 362 -6.42 4.48 2.73
C ALA A 362 -7.37 3.63 1.87
N TYR A 363 -7.77 4.09 0.68
CA TYR A 363 -8.64 3.33 -0.22
C TYR A 363 -7.93 2.45 -1.25
N THR A 364 -6.63 2.60 -1.47
CA THR A 364 -5.96 1.90 -2.58
C THR A 364 -4.71 1.12 -2.17
N SER A 365 -4.13 1.42 -1.01
CA SER A 365 -2.93 0.75 -0.53
C SER A 365 -3.27 -0.58 0.12
N SER A 366 -2.22 -1.38 0.31
CA SER A 366 -2.21 -2.50 1.23
C SER A 366 -1.23 -2.18 2.37
N PRO A 367 -1.27 -2.92 3.49
CA PRO A 367 -0.27 -2.81 4.55
C PRO A 367 1.19 -2.90 4.09
N TYR A 368 1.43 -3.41 2.88
CA TYR A 368 2.75 -3.73 2.32
C TYR A 368 3.09 -3.00 1.04
N THR A 369 2.12 -2.31 0.43
CA THR A 369 2.31 -1.71 -0.88
C THR A 369 1.75 -0.31 -0.93
N PHE A 370 2.56 0.61 -1.44
CA PHE A 370 2.13 1.96 -1.76
C PHE A 370 1.01 1.91 -2.81
N SER A 371 0.20 2.97 -2.88
CA SER A 371 -0.91 3.09 -3.84
C SER A 371 -0.46 2.73 -5.27
N HIS A 372 -1.24 1.89 -5.95
CA HIS A 372 -1.02 1.49 -7.35
C HIS A 372 -1.72 2.42 -8.36
N LEU A 373 -2.04 3.63 -7.94
CA LEU A 373 -2.59 4.63 -8.84
C LEU A 373 -1.49 5.12 -9.79
N PRO A 374 -1.75 5.22 -11.10
CA PRO A 374 -0.85 5.88 -12.03
C PRO A 374 -0.55 7.31 -11.56
N ARG A 375 0.67 7.80 -11.82
CA ARG A 375 1.12 9.11 -11.32
C ARG A 375 0.17 10.25 -11.68
N TRP A 376 -0.32 10.29 -12.91
CA TRP A 376 -1.29 11.31 -13.35
C TRP A 376 -2.58 11.31 -12.54
N LEU A 377 -3.05 10.15 -12.08
CA LEU A 377 -4.30 10.03 -11.32
C LEU A 377 -4.05 10.39 -9.85
N LEU A 378 -2.96 9.88 -9.30
CA LEU A 378 -2.53 10.14 -7.93
C LEU A 378 -2.35 11.66 -7.72
N GLU A 379 -1.51 12.28 -8.53
CA GLU A 379 -1.21 13.72 -8.45
C GLU A 379 -2.36 14.57 -8.99
N GLY A 380 -3.01 14.15 -10.09
CA GLY A 380 -4.07 14.92 -10.72
C GLY A 380 -5.31 15.09 -9.85
N GLN A 381 -5.70 14.04 -9.12
CA GLN A 381 -6.76 14.16 -8.13
C GLN A 381 -6.38 15.10 -6.99
N ALA A 382 -5.14 15.01 -6.50
CA ALA A 382 -4.65 15.87 -5.42
C ALA A 382 -4.61 17.35 -5.85
N VAL A 383 -4.13 17.64 -7.07
CA VAL A 383 -4.17 18.98 -7.69
C VAL A 383 -5.60 19.50 -7.79
N TYR A 384 -6.50 18.73 -8.41
CA TYR A 384 -7.88 19.17 -8.66
C TYR A 384 -8.66 19.38 -7.36
N LEU A 385 -8.63 18.41 -6.43
CA LEU A 385 -9.43 18.47 -5.20
C LEU A 385 -8.85 19.43 -4.15
N SER A 386 -7.56 19.75 -4.19
CA SER A 386 -6.96 20.81 -3.34
C SER A 386 -7.19 22.21 -3.89
N GLY A 387 -7.75 22.33 -5.10
CA GLY A 387 -7.95 23.61 -5.79
C GLY A 387 -6.66 24.23 -6.32
N GLN A 388 -5.59 23.45 -6.48
CA GLN A 388 -4.40 23.90 -7.19
C GLN A 388 -4.74 24.19 -8.65
N THR A 389 -3.87 24.95 -9.32
CA THR A 389 -4.07 25.30 -10.73
C THR A 389 -4.15 24.06 -11.60
N VAL A 390 -5.18 24.01 -12.45
CA VAL A 390 -5.41 22.97 -13.45
C VAL A 390 -5.23 23.60 -14.84
N ALA A 391 -4.60 22.87 -15.76
CA ALA A 391 -4.44 23.34 -17.14
C ALA A 391 -5.81 23.54 -17.79
N SER A 392 -5.96 24.57 -18.60
CA SER A 392 -7.21 24.78 -19.36
C SER A 392 -7.39 23.69 -20.41
N LYS A 393 -8.64 23.39 -20.77
CA LYS A 393 -8.95 22.43 -21.86
C LYS A 393 -8.22 22.80 -23.15
N SER A 394 -8.13 24.09 -23.50
CA SER A 394 -7.41 24.56 -24.70
C SER A 394 -5.91 24.26 -24.71
N GLN A 395 -5.32 23.98 -23.56
CA GLN A 395 -3.91 23.63 -23.44
C GLN A 395 -3.68 22.12 -23.56
N HIS A 396 -4.71 21.28 -23.68
CA HIS A 396 -4.58 19.82 -23.55
C HIS A 396 -3.43 19.20 -24.36
N ALA A 397 -3.12 19.74 -25.55
CA ALA A 397 -2.06 19.25 -26.45
C ALA A 397 -0.62 19.63 -26.04
N ASN A 398 -0.45 20.42 -24.97
CA ASN A 398 0.87 20.87 -24.51
C ASN A 398 1.63 19.78 -23.72
N TYR A 399 0.93 18.76 -23.22
CA TYR A 399 1.51 17.73 -22.34
C TYR A 399 0.78 16.40 -22.48
N GLU A 400 1.50 15.28 -22.35
CA GLU A 400 0.97 13.92 -22.46
C GLU A 400 0.89 13.24 -21.07
N PRO A 401 -0.10 13.59 -20.23
CA PRO A 401 -0.09 13.22 -18.82
C PRO A 401 -0.17 11.70 -18.58
N LEU A 402 -0.87 10.98 -19.45
CA LEU A 402 -1.12 9.53 -19.31
C LEU A 402 0.08 8.67 -19.73
N SER A 403 1.15 9.31 -20.24
CA SER A 403 2.41 8.66 -20.59
C SER A 403 3.44 8.65 -19.46
N VAL A 404 3.21 9.42 -18.39
CA VAL A 404 4.14 9.55 -17.27
C VAL A 404 3.85 8.49 -16.21
N ASN A 405 4.82 7.61 -15.96
CA ASN A 405 4.69 6.51 -15.01
C ASN A 405 5.29 6.83 -13.65
N SER A 406 6.38 7.58 -13.67
CA SER A 406 7.17 7.94 -12.50
C SER A 406 7.68 9.36 -12.61
N PHE A 407 8.18 9.89 -11.49
CA PHE A 407 8.81 11.20 -11.45
C PHE A 407 9.96 11.34 -12.47
N SER A 408 10.68 10.25 -12.80
CA SER A 408 11.76 10.31 -13.79
C SER A 408 11.28 10.38 -15.25
N ASP A 409 10.01 10.11 -15.51
CA ASP A 409 9.42 10.21 -16.86
C ASP A 409 8.81 11.60 -17.10
N GLU A 410 8.72 12.43 -16.05
CA GLU A 410 8.31 13.82 -16.16
C GLU A 410 9.33 14.58 -17.03
N TYR A 411 8.81 15.30 -18.02
CA TYR A 411 9.59 16.16 -18.89
C TYR A 411 9.06 17.59 -18.83
N GLY A 412 9.91 18.57 -19.15
CA GLY A 412 9.54 19.98 -19.09
C GLY A 412 9.47 20.51 -17.67
N ASP A 413 8.58 21.47 -17.44
CA ASP A 413 8.37 22.09 -16.13
C ASP A 413 7.45 21.23 -15.27
N ALA A 414 7.88 20.91 -14.04
CA ALA A 414 7.09 20.06 -13.14
C ALA A 414 5.74 20.70 -12.76
N SER A 415 5.66 22.04 -12.67
CA SER A 415 4.40 22.72 -12.41
C SER A 415 3.44 22.57 -13.58
N GLU A 416 3.92 22.55 -14.82
CA GLU A 416 3.11 22.28 -16.02
C GLU A 416 2.57 20.84 -15.99
N ALA A 417 3.42 19.86 -15.68
CA ALA A 417 3.02 18.45 -15.58
C ALA A 417 1.83 18.25 -14.60
N TYR A 418 1.92 18.84 -13.41
CA TYR A 418 0.87 18.76 -12.38
C TYR A 418 -0.45 19.40 -12.83
N GLN A 419 -0.39 20.57 -13.48
CA GLN A 419 -1.59 21.21 -14.05
C GLN A 419 -2.29 20.29 -15.07
N HIS A 420 -1.51 19.56 -15.87
CA HIS A 420 -2.03 18.61 -16.86
C HIS A 420 -2.52 17.29 -16.25
N TYR A 421 -1.93 16.83 -15.16
CA TYR A 421 -2.50 15.75 -14.35
C TYR A 421 -3.87 16.16 -13.79
N GLY A 422 -3.97 17.38 -13.26
CA GLY A 422 -5.23 17.95 -12.81
C GLY A 422 -6.29 17.99 -13.91
N LEU A 423 -5.90 18.33 -15.15
CA LEU A 423 -6.81 18.33 -16.30
C LEU A 423 -7.27 16.91 -16.66
N ALA A 424 -6.36 15.95 -16.71
CA ALA A 424 -6.70 14.55 -16.94
C ALA A 424 -7.62 13.97 -15.86
N TYR A 425 -7.40 14.32 -14.60
CA TYR A 425 -8.32 13.94 -13.53
C TYR A 425 -9.68 14.63 -13.64
N SER A 426 -9.71 15.94 -13.93
CA SER A 426 -10.96 16.71 -14.05
C SER A 426 -11.91 16.10 -15.07
N TYR A 427 -11.37 15.61 -16.19
CA TYR A 427 -12.16 14.94 -17.23
C TYR A 427 -12.88 13.70 -16.68
N ILE A 428 -12.17 12.79 -16.01
CA ILE A 428 -12.82 11.59 -15.47
C ILE A 428 -13.75 11.94 -14.29
N HIS A 429 -13.41 12.94 -13.46
CA HIS A 429 -14.21 13.39 -12.34
C HIS A 429 -15.57 13.93 -12.80
N GLU A 430 -15.57 14.84 -13.77
CA GLU A 430 -16.79 15.50 -14.24
C GLU A 430 -17.69 14.58 -15.06
N ASN A 431 -17.12 13.58 -15.75
CA ASN A 431 -17.88 12.70 -16.64
C ASN A 431 -18.29 11.38 -15.99
N SER A 432 -17.52 10.86 -15.03
CA SER A 432 -17.84 9.62 -14.31
C SER A 432 -18.44 9.88 -12.93
N GLY A 433 -18.15 11.03 -12.32
CA GLY A 433 -18.58 11.36 -10.96
C GLY A 433 -17.75 10.67 -9.86
N LEU A 434 -17.75 11.31 -8.69
CA LEU A 434 -16.96 10.87 -7.54
C LEU A 434 -17.32 9.46 -7.04
N ALA A 435 -18.59 9.05 -7.13
CA ALA A 435 -19.02 7.71 -6.73
C ALA A 435 -18.33 6.60 -7.53
N ASN A 436 -18.15 6.80 -8.84
CA ASN A 436 -17.45 5.85 -9.70
C ASN A 436 -15.93 5.84 -9.41
N ILE A 437 -15.34 6.99 -9.09
CA ILE A 437 -13.93 7.07 -8.67
C ILE A 437 -13.72 6.32 -7.34
N LYS A 438 -14.62 6.48 -6.37
CA LYS A 438 -14.59 5.69 -5.13
C LYS A 438 -14.74 4.20 -5.43
N GLY A 439 -15.64 3.82 -6.34
CA GLY A 439 -15.80 2.44 -6.81
C GLY A 439 -14.52 1.85 -7.41
N LEU A 440 -13.79 2.63 -8.20
CA LEU A 440 -12.47 2.28 -8.73
C LEU A 440 -11.48 2.01 -7.59
N PHE A 441 -11.37 2.93 -6.62
CA PHE A 441 -10.45 2.77 -5.49
C PHE A 441 -10.80 1.55 -4.63
N SER A 442 -12.07 1.38 -4.27
CA SER A 442 -12.53 0.19 -3.53
C SER A 442 -12.27 -1.11 -4.28
N ALA A 443 -12.36 -1.12 -5.61
CA ALA A 443 -12.05 -2.30 -6.40
C ALA A 443 -10.55 -2.64 -6.44
N MET A 444 -9.68 -1.66 -6.18
CA MET A 444 -8.22 -1.82 -6.06
C MET A 444 -7.76 -2.15 -4.64
N HIS A 445 -8.53 -1.75 -3.61
CA HIS A 445 -8.14 -1.89 -2.21
C HIS A 445 -7.69 -3.31 -1.85
N GLY A 446 -6.51 -3.44 -1.23
CA GLY A 446 -5.93 -4.72 -0.82
C GLY A 446 -5.53 -5.68 -1.97
N LYS A 447 -5.73 -5.29 -3.23
CA LYS A 447 -5.35 -6.09 -4.39
C LYS A 447 -3.98 -5.65 -4.87
N TYR A 448 -2.98 -6.50 -4.64
CA TYR A 448 -1.66 -6.34 -5.23
C TYR A 448 -1.60 -7.11 -6.55
N SER A 449 -1.07 -6.50 -7.61
CA SER A 449 -0.99 -7.13 -8.92
C SER A 449 0.32 -7.86 -9.20
N GLY A 450 1.33 -7.79 -8.31
CA GLY A 450 2.64 -8.38 -8.57
C GLY A 450 3.45 -7.67 -9.65
N GLU A 451 2.91 -6.63 -10.27
CA GLU A 451 3.50 -6.01 -11.45
C GLU A 451 4.63 -5.05 -11.08
N SER A 452 5.71 -5.16 -11.87
CA SER A 452 6.82 -4.21 -11.85
C SER A 452 6.32 -2.84 -12.30
N PHE A 453 6.86 -1.76 -11.71
CA PHE A 453 6.65 -0.35 -12.08
C PHE A 453 6.93 -0.01 -13.57
N SER A 454 7.26 -1.00 -14.40
CA SER A 454 7.56 -0.87 -15.83
C SER A 454 6.33 -0.82 -16.73
N THR A 455 5.13 -1.19 -16.24
CA THR A 455 3.88 -0.93 -16.98
C THR A 455 3.24 0.35 -16.45
N ASN A 456 2.70 1.19 -17.34
CA ASN A 456 2.13 2.51 -17.01
C ASN A 456 1.00 2.48 -15.96
N TYR A 457 0.50 1.29 -15.64
CA TYR A 457 -0.57 1.00 -14.70
C TYR A 457 -0.60 -0.50 -14.41
N SER A 458 -1.36 -0.91 -13.38
CA SER A 458 -1.59 -2.32 -13.08
C SER A 458 -2.80 -2.91 -13.81
N TRP A 459 -2.84 -4.22 -14.06
CA TRP A 459 -4.03 -4.87 -14.63
C TRP A 459 -5.28 -4.66 -13.76
N VAL A 460 -5.10 -4.64 -12.43
CA VAL A 460 -6.17 -4.38 -11.45
C VAL A 460 -6.72 -2.96 -11.66
N PHE A 461 -5.84 -1.98 -11.84
CA PHE A 461 -6.24 -0.61 -12.17
C PHE A 461 -6.98 -0.58 -13.49
N ALA A 462 -6.45 -1.16 -14.56
CA ALA A 462 -7.06 -1.12 -15.89
C ALA A 462 -8.46 -1.72 -15.91
N GLN A 463 -8.62 -2.89 -15.26
CA GLN A 463 -9.90 -3.56 -15.14
C GLN A 463 -10.88 -2.73 -14.30
N SER A 464 -10.43 -2.17 -13.19
CA SER A 464 -11.26 -1.31 -12.34
C SER A 464 -11.68 -0.05 -13.09
N PHE A 465 -10.75 0.57 -13.83
CA PHE A 465 -11.02 1.75 -14.65
C PHE A 465 -12.12 1.48 -15.67
N ALA A 466 -12.02 0.38 -16.43
CA ALA A 466 -13.03 0.00 -17.42
C ALA A 466 -14.42 -0.26 -16.83
N ASN A 467 -14.51 -0.66 -15.56
CA ASN A 467 -15.78 -0.94 -14.89
C ASN A 467 -16.50 0.32 -14.39
N TYR A 468 -15.78 1.41 -14.14
CA TYR A 468 -16.33 2.59 -13.46
C TYR A 468 -16.27 3.88 -14.29
N MET A 469 -15.35 3.98 -15.25
CA MET A 469 -15.11 5.24 -15.94
C MET A 469 -15.97 5.38 -17.20
N GLN A 470 -16.38 6.61 -17.46
CA GLN A 470 -17.19 7.01 -18.60
C GLN A 470 -16.59 8.24 -19.28
N ASP A 471 -16.81 8.34 -20.59
CA ASP A 471 -16.50 9.55 -21.34
C ASP A 471 -17.61 10.61 -21.23
N HIS A 472 -17.38 11.80 -21.80
CA HIS A 472 -18.35 12.89 -21.83
C HIS A 472 -19.60 12.61 -22.68
N HIS A 473 -19.65 11.49 -23.39
CA HIS A 473 -20.84 10.96 -24.06
C HIS A 473 -21.51 9.82 -23.26
N GLN A 474 -21.11 9.64 -22.00
CA GLN A 474 -21.61 8.62 -21.08
C GLN A 474 -21.40 7.19 -21.60
N GLN A 475 -20.41 6.98 -22.48
CA GLN A 475 -20.00 5.65 -22.91
C GLN A 475 -18.93 5.12 -21.97
N ALA A 476 -18.89 3.79 -21.79
CA ALA A 476 -17.83 3.14 -21.03
C ALA A 476 -16.45 3.51 -21.59
N LEU A 477 -15.51 3.80 -20.71
CA LEU A 477 -14.17 4.24 -21.03
C LEU A 477 -13.17 3.31 -20.35
N ASP A 478 -12.51 2.46 -21.13
CA ASP A 478 -11.35 1.73 -20.66
C ASP A 478 -10.09 2.61 -20.69
N TYR A 479 -9.07 2.21 -19.92
CA TYR A 479 -7.85 3.01 -19.79
C TYR A 479 -7.05 3.09 -21.10
N THR A 480 -7.05 2.04 -21.92
CA THR A 480 -6.32 2.02 -23.19
C THR A 480 -6.87 3.08 -24.13
N ARG A 481 -8.20 3.15 -24.27
CA ARG A 481 -8.90 4.20 -25.03
C ARG A 481 -8.64 5.58 -24.42
N TYR A 482 -8.69 5.70 -23.10
CA TYR A 482 -8.43 6.99 -22.47
C TYR A 482 -7.01 7.50 -22.75
N ALA A 483 -6.02 6.62 -22.64
CA ALA A 483 -4.62 6.90 -22.94
C ALA A 483 -4.38 7.25 -24.41
N SER A 484 -4.94 6.48 -25.36
CA SER A 484 -4.73 6.72 -26.80
C SER A 484 -5.46 7.94 -27.32
N ASP A 485 -6.66 8.21 -26.80
CA ASP A 485 -7.56 9.22 -27.35
C ASP A 485 -7.62 10.49 -26.49
N TYR A 486 -6.79 10.60 -25.44
CA TYR A 486 -6.81 11.68 -24.45
C TYR A 486 -7.04 13.05 -25.08
N HIS A 487 -6.18 13.47 -26.01
CA HIS A 487 -6.30 14.78 -26.64
C HIS A 487 -7.57 14.96 -27.47
N THR A 488 -8.06 13.89 -28.11
CA THR A 488 -9.33 13.94 -28.84
C THR A 488 -10.49 14.10 -27.86
N LEU A 489 -10.49 13.32 -26.77
CA LEU A 489 -11.52 13.34 -25.73
C LEU A 489 -11.59 14.70 -25.03
N ILE A 490 -10.45 15.27 -24.65
CA ILE A 490 -10.41 16.61 -24.03
C ILE A 490 -10.80 17.69 -25.06
N GLY A 491 -10.38 17.55 -26.32
CA GLY A 491 -10.70 18.52 -27.36
C GLY A 491 -12.18 18.62 -27.72
N THR A 492 -12.96 17.56 -27.47
CA THR A 492 -14.42 17.53 -27.72
C THR A 492 -15.28 17.68 -26.47
N TRP A 493 -14.67 17.73 -25.29
CA TRP A 493 -15.32 17.91 -23.99
C TRP A 493 -15.54 19.37 -23.62
#